data_AF-E0IB25-F1
#
_entry.id   AF-E0IB25-F1
#
_cell.length_a   1.000
_cell.length_b   1.000
_cell.length_c   1.000
_cell.angle_alpha   90.00
_cell.angle_beta   90.00
_cell.angle_gamma   90.00
#
_symmetry.space_group_name_H-M   'P 1'
#
loop_
_entity.id
_entity.type
_entity.pdbx_description
1 polymer ?
#
loop_
_entity_poly.entity_id
_entity_poly.type
_entity_poly.pdbx_seq_one_letter_code
_entity_poly.pdbx_strand_id
1 'polypeptide(L)'
;MKHRYKWGIVILACLWLLSGCSQSTASIHTSSSAVSPSAVQPSAGQVAQTAKTQVSGAPAMPSSGVQWVYMSWPIPSQYVSSPLIGGRDNQRIDQLLQWIDQAKRVDGKGLSSPLDGRSMAVNIEFSRKRIIVIRPAWTCDSNKDSQGNTTTSCKPVDNRVWIEGTADGPYFAESGQLYSFVSKGYLDWMPNVKPYEAPSQVAVGAPFTILGRGARTEHVTVALMKGDSTLWAQTVPVKEGEWRLEGQMSDQLPAGDCEWKIDTGITTFGVGVKLVA
;
A
#
# COMPACT_ATOMS: atom_id res chain seq x y z
N MET A 1 12.31 15.90 -64.37
CA MET A 1 12.99 14.64 -64.03
C MET A 1 12.31 14.01 -62.82
N LYS A 2 11.78 12.79 -62.98
CA LYS A 2 11.77 11.60 -62.09
C LYS A 2 11.68 11.83 -60.56
N HIS A 3 10.89 11.13 -59.75
CA HIS A 3 9.95 10.01 -59.88
C HIS A 3 9.10 9.99 -58.58
N ARG A 4 7.83 9.61 -58.70
CA ARG A 4 6.89 9.34 -57.59
C ARG A 4 7.35 8.13 -56.76
N TYR A 5 7.27 8.19 -55.43
CA TYR A 5 7.30 7.01 -54.55
C TYR A 5 5.90 6.71 -54.01
N LYS A 6 5.48 5.46 -54.23
CA LYS A 6 4.21 4.87 -53.80
C LYS A 6 4.41 4.09 -52.48
N TRP A 7 3.40 4.18 -51.62
CA TRP A 7 2.73 3.15 -50.81
C TRP A 7 3.49 1.87 -50.42
N GLY A 8 3.42 1.56 -49.12
CA GLY A 8 3.61 0.22 -48.56
C GLY A 8 2.97 0.13 -47.17
N ILE A 9 1.65 -0.14 -47.14
CA ILE A 9 0.93 -0.56 -45.93
C ILE A 9 1.29 -2.03 -45.69
N VAL A 10 1.86 -2.34 -44.52
CA VAL A 10 2.06 -3.70 -44.04
C VAL A 10 1.09 -3.93 -42.89
N ILE A 11 0.02 -4.67 -43.18
CA ILE A 11 -0.85 -5.29 -42.18
C ILE A 11 -0.19 -6.62 -41.81
N LEU A 12 0.28 -6.75 -40.56
CA LEU A 12 0.64 -8.05 -40.00
C LEU A 12 -0.32 -8.37 -38.86
N ALA A 13 -1.21 -9.31 -39.13
CA ALA A 13 -2.02 -9.99 -38.15
C ALA A 13 -1.15 -11.04 -37.43
N CYS A 14 -1.04 -10.94 -36.10
CA CYS A 14 -0.51 -12.02 -35.26
C CYS A 14 -1.60 -12.50 -34.31
N LEU A 15 -2.17 -13.63 -34.71
CA LEU A 15 -3.15 -14.46 -34.00
C LEU A 15 -2.38 -15.63 -33.36
N TRP A 16 -2.10 -15.61 -32.05
CA TRP A 16 -1.62 -16.79 -31.29
C TRP A 16 -2.09 -16.61 -29.84
N LEU A 17 -3.20 -17.22 -29.45
CA LEU A 17 -3.36 -18.59 -28.91
C LEU A 17 -3.25 -18.63 -27.37
N LEU A 18 -4.44 -18.77 -26.78
CA LEU A 18 -4.74 -19.07 -25.39
C LEU A 18 -4.15 -20.44 -25.01
N SER A 19 -3.31 -20.46 -23.99
CA SER A 19 -2.91 -21.68 -23.28
C SER A 19 -3.20 -21.48 -21.80
N GLY A 20 -4.36 -22.00 -21.37
CA GLY A 20 -4.73 -22.07 -19.97
C GLY A 20 -3.96 -23.16 -19.24
N CYS A 21 -3.33 -22.79 -18.12
CA CYS A 21 -2.87 -23.73 -17.11
C CYS A 21 -3.73 -23.54 -15.86
N SER A 22 -4.78 -24.36 -15.74
CA SER A 22 -5.46 -24.60 -14.46
C SER A 22 -4.49 -25.36 -13.55
N GLN A 23 -4.03 -24.72 -12.47
CA GLN A 23 -3.39 -25.43 -11.36
C GLN A 23 -4.38 -25.61 -10.22
N SER A 24 -4.46 -26.86 -9.76
CA SER A 24 -5.31 -27.35 -8.69
C SER A 24 -4.87 -26.78 -7.33
N THR A 25 -5.76 -26.08 -6.65
CA THR A 25 -5.58 -25.65 -5.25
C THR A 25 -5.97 -26.79 -4.30
N ALA A 26 -4.96 -27.43 -3.70
CA ALA A 26 -5.17 -28.28 -2.54
C ALA A 26 -5.49 -27.40 -1.32
N SER A 27 -6.72 -27.52 -0.81
CA SER A 27 -7.17 -26.86 0.41
C SER A 27 -6.68 -27.64 1.63
N ILE A 28 -5.79 -27.06 2.43
CA ILE A 28 -5.45 -27.58 3.76
C ILE A 28 -6.28 -26.80 4.78
N HIS A 29 -7.35 -27.43 5.26
CA HIS A 29 -8.08 -26.99 6.44
C HIS A 29 -7.21 -27.22 7.68
N THR A 30 -6.78 -26.15 8.34
CA THR A 30 -6.28 -26.19 9.72
C THR A 30 -7.34 -25.56 10.62
N SER A 31 -8.08 -26.41 11.32
CA SER A 31 -9.00 -26.03 12.38
C SER A 31 -8.21 -25.58 13.60
N SER A 32 -8.32 -24.29 13.97
CA SER A 32 -7.82 -23.79 15.25
C SER A 32 -9.02 -23.31 16.08
N SER A 33 -9.16 -23.89 17.26
CA SER A 33 -10.22 -23.62 18.23
C SER A 33 -10.17 -22.20 18.77
N ALA A 34 -11.35 -21.63 19.02
CA ALA A 34 -11.52 -20.30 19.60
C ALA A 34 -10.99 -20.27 21.05
N VAL A 35 -9.99 -19.43 21.30
CA VAL A 35 -9.58 -19.01 22.64
C VAL A 35 -10.36 -17.76 22.99
N SER A 36 -11.23 -17.85 23.99
CA SER A 36 -11.93 -16.70 24.57
C SER A 36 -10.95 -15.76 25.27
N PRO A 37 -10.92 -14.45 24.97
CA PRO A 37 -10.12 -13.51 25.74
C PRO A 37 -10.83 -13.18 27.06
N SER A 38 -10.17 -13.51 28.17
CA SER A 38 -10.51 -12.99 29.49
C SER A 38 -10.30 -11.47 29.53
N ALA A 39 -11.32 -10.74 29.94
CA ALA A 39 -11.23 -9.31 30.21
C ALA A 39 -10.28 -9.04 31.38
N VAL A 40 -9.15 -8.38 31.11
CA VAL A 40 -8.26 -7.83 32.13
C VAL A 40 -8.58 -6.34 32.26
N GLN A 41 -9.15 -5.98 33.40
CA GLN A 41 -9.40 -4.61 33.86
C GLN A 41 -8.06 -3.91 34.15
N PRO A 42 -7.77 -2.71 33.61
CA PRO A 42 -6.58 -1.97 34.02
C PRO A 42 -6.85 -1.23 35.34
N SER A 43 -6.04 -1.58 36.35
CA SER A 43 -5.95 -0.88 37.63
C SER A 43 -5.15 0.42 37.44
N ALA A 44 -5.69 1.54 37.91
CA ALA A 44 -5.05 2.85 37.89
C ALA A 44 -3.86 2.85 38.87
N GLY A 45 -2.64 2.87 38.34
CA GLY A 45 -1.40 2.94 39.11
C GLY A 45 -0.42 3.91 38.46
N GLN A 46 0.02 4.88 39.25
CA GLN A 46 0.85 6.03 38.89
C GLN A 46 2.11 5.66 38.09
N VAL A 47 2.32 6.31 36.95
CA VAL A 47 3.58 6.25 36.20
C VAL A 47 4.57 7.22 36.85
N ALA A 48 5.50 6.67 37.63
CA ALA A 48 6.68 7.39 38.06
C ALA A 48 7.58 7.67 36.83
N GLN A 49 7.76 8.95 36.53
CA GLN A 49 8.71 9.43 35.53
C GLN A 49 10.14 9.20 36.04
N THR A 50 10.76 8.09 35.62
CA THR A 50 12.22 7.96 35.70
C THR A 50 12.81 8.52 34.42
N ALA A 51 13.21 9.78 34.46
CA ALA A 51 14.01 10.41 33.41
C ALA A 51 15.37 9.71 33.34
N LYS A 52 15.59 8.91 32.28
CA LYS A 52 16.94 8.55 31.84
C LYS A 52 17.30 9.43 30.66
N THR A 53 18.23 10.35 30.92
CA THR A 53 19.01 11.08 29.93
C THR A 53 19.71 10.08 29.02
N GLN A 54 19.27 9.98 27.76
CA GLN A 54 20.01 9.28 26.73
C GLN A 54 20.40 10.30 25.66
N VAL A 55 21.70 10.56 25.60
CA VAL A 55 22.34 11.41 24.61
C VAL A 55 22.26 10.69 23.25
N SER A 56 21.42 11.20 22.34
CA SER A 56 21.50 10.94 20.90
C SER A 56 21.31 12.29 20.21
N GLY A 57 22.36 12.75 19.53
CA GLY A 57 22.47 14.10 18.97
C GLY A 57 21.72 14.33 17.66
N ALA A 58 20.60 13.67 17.43
CA ALA A 58 19.70 13.99 16.33
C ALA A 58 18.53 14.81 16.87
N PRO A 59 18.19 15.97 16.28
CA PRO A 59 16.99 16.68 16.68
C PRO A 59 15.78 15.78 16.41
N ALA A 60 14.99 15.53 17.45
CA ALA A 60 13.75 14.77 17.36
C ALA A 60 12.89 15.32 16.20
N MET A 61 12.50 14.44 15.27
CA MET A 61 11.69 14.85 14.13
C MET A 61 10.29 15.19 14.62
N PRO A 62 9.81 16.44 14.49
CA PRO A 62 8.50 16.81 14.99
C PRO A 62 7.40 16.20 14.10
N SER A 63 6.35 15.65 14.71
CA SER A 63 5.18 15.13 13.99
C SER A 63 4.38 16.20 13.25
N SER A 64 4.52 17.48 13.62
CA SER A 64 3.80 18.60 13.01
C SER A 64 4.05 18.80 11.51
N GLY A 65 5.02 18.09 10.92
CA GLY A 65 5.29 18.08 9.48
C GLY A 65 4.82 16.83 8.74
N VAL A 66 4.37 15.78 9.45
CA VAL A 66 3.90 14.54 8.84
C VAL A 66 2.50 14.75 8.28
N GLN A 67 2.27 14.34 7.03
CA GLN A 67 0.95 14.32 6.41
C GLN A 67 0.33 12.93 6.50
N TRP A 68 1.11 11.89 6.16
CA TRP A 68 0.62 10.52 6.07
C TRP A 68 1.66 9.54 6.60
N VAL A 69 1.20 8.49 7.27
CA VAL A 69 1.97 7.26 7.44
C VAL A 69 1.20 6.12 6.80
N TYR A 70 1.86 5.34 5.96
CA TYR A 70 1.21 4.24 5.24
C TYR A 70 2.18 3.10 4.95
N MET A 71 1.62 1.91 4.75
CA MET A 71 2.39 0.75 4.30
C MET A 71 2.45 0.70 2.77
N SER A 72 3.62 0.34 2.24
CA SER A 72 3.79 -0.02 0.83
C SER A 72 4.20 -1.49 0.67
N TRP A 73 4.10 -1.97 -0.57
CA TRP A 73 4.17 -3.38 -0.99
C TRP A 73 5.20 -4.26 -0.25
N PRO A 74 4.92 -5.57 -0.04
CA PRO A 74 3.82 -6.32 -0.64
C PRO A 74 2.56 -6.45 0.23
N ILE A 75 1.62 -5.52 0.05
CA ILE A 75 0.23 -5.70 0.48
C ILE A 75 -0.49 -6.35 -0.71
N PRO A 76 -1.30 -7.41 -0.52
CA PRO A 76 -2.07 -7.99 -1.62
C PRO A 76 -2.87 -6.91 -2.36
N SER A 77 -2.88 -6.92 -3.69
CA SER A 77 -3.48 -5.84 -4.52
C SER A 77 -4.95 -5.57 -4.21
N GLN A 78 -5.68 -6.53 -3.62
CA GLN A 78 -7.05 -6.37 -3.19
C GLN A 78 -7.21 -5.51 -1.92
N TYR A 79 -6.11 -5.10 -1.28
CA TYR A 79 -6.11 -4.32 -0.05
C TYR A 79 -5.21 -3.10 -0.16
N VAL A 80 -5.54 -2.10 0.64
CA VAL A 80 -4.69 -0.95 0.96
C VAL A 80 -4.60 -0.83 2.47
N SER A 81 -3.48 -0.29 2.97
CA SER A 81 -3.41 0.06 4.40
C SER A 81 -4.20 1.35 4.64
N SER A 82 -5.00 1.37 5.70
CA SER A 82 -5.61 2.62 6.18
C SER A 82 -4.50 3.51 6.75
N PRO A 83 -4.26 4.71 6.20
CA PRO A 83 -3.13 5.52 6.61
C PRO A 83 -3.36 6.17 7.99
N LEU A 84 -2.28 6.41 8.72
CA LEU A 84 -2.30 7.39 9.81
C LEU A 84 -2.21 8.80 9.22
N ILE A 85 -2.96 9.72 9.79
CA ILE A 85 -3.11 11.09 9.29
C ILE A 85 -2.46 12.07 10.26
N GLY A 86 -1.58 12.92 9.73
CA GLY A 86 -0.99 14.01 10.48
C GLY A 86 -2.05 14.94 11.10
N GLY A 87 -1.84 15.37 12.34
CA GLY A 87 -2.81 16.17 13.09
C GLY A 87 -3.89 15.35 13.79
N ARG A 88 -4.32 14.21 13.23
CA ARG A 88 -5.31 13.31 13.82
C ARG A 88 -4.67 12.20 14.67
N ASP A 89 -3.66 11.55 14.12
CA ASP A 89 -3.03 10.34 14.68
C ASP A 89 -1.67 10.64 15.35
N ASN A 90 -1.46 11.89 15.80
CA ASN A 90 -0.17 12.39 16.28
C ASN A 90 0.48 11.50 17.34
N GLN A 91 -0.26 10.98 18.31
CA GLN A 91 0.31 10.11 19.35
C GLN A 91 1.00 8.86 18.76
N ARG A 92 0.36 8.21 17.78
CA ARG A 92 0.93 7.02 17.11
C ARG A 92 2.10 7.41 16.21
N ILE A 93 1.98 8.53 15.52
CA ILE A 93 3.04 9.06 14.65
C ILE A 93 4.28 9.44 15.49
N ASP A 94 4.10 10.16 16.60
CA ASP A 94 5.14 10.50 17.55
C ASP A 94 5.85 9.25 18.08
N GLN A 95 5.08 8.20 18.39
CA GLN A 95 5.64 6.93 18.82
C GLN A 95 6.54 6.29 17.76
N LEU A 96 6.17 6.33 16.48
CA LEU A 96 7.03 5.85 15.38
C LEU A 96 8.29 6.69 15.25
N LEU A 97 8.16 8.02 15.28
CA LEU A 97 9.29 8.94 15.17
C LEU A 97 10.26 8.76 16.35
N GLN A 98 9.74 8.52 17.55
CA GLN A 98 10.54 8.17 18.72
C GLN A 98 11.28 6.84 18.53
N TRP A 99 10.63 5.81 17.99
CA TRP A 99 11.32 4.53 17.72
C TRP A 99 12.43 4.67 16.68
N ILE A 100 12.32 5.61 15.73
CA ILE A 100 13.38 5.95 14.77
C ILE A 100 14.54 6.64 15.49
N ASP A 101 14.27 7.62 16.35
CA ASP A 101 15.30 8.32 17.11
C ASP A 101 16.07 7.40 18.07
N GLN A 102 15.36 6.42 18.66
CA GLN A 102 15.94 5.41 19.54
C GLN A 102 16.65 4.27 18.81
N ALA A 103 16.48 4.15 17.48
CA ALA A 103 17.10 3.08 16.71
C ALA A 103 18.62 3.26 16.66
N LYS A 104 19.35 2.25 17.11
CA LYS A 104 20.82 2.31 17.17
C LYS A 104 21.41 2.00 15.80
N ARG A 105 22.13 2.94 15.17
CA ARG A 105 22.83 2.68 13.90
C ARG A 105 23.82 1.53 14.03
N VAL A 106 23.93 0.71 12.98
CA VAL A 106 24.90 -0.40 12.87
C VAL A 106 25.66 -0.31 11.55
N ASP A 107 26.84 -0.94 11.49
CA ASP A 107 27.75 -0.89 10.32
C ASP A 107 27.21 -1.59 9.07
N GLY A 108 26.16 -2.42 9.22
CA GLY A 108 25.54 -3.16 8.13
C GLY A 108 26.30 -4.43 7.72
N LYS A 109 27.33 -4.87 8.46
CA LYS A 109 28.09 -6.06 8.09
C LYS A 109 27.20 -7.30 8.07
N GLY A 110 27.18 -7.99 6.91
CA GLY A 110 26.32 -9.15 6.69
C GLY A 110 24.84 -8.79 6.49
N LEU A 111 24.51 -7.51 6.37
CA LEU A 111 23.17 -7.04 6.02
C LEU A 111 23.15 -6.59 4.56
N SER A 112 21.97 -6.66 3.97
CA SER A 112 21.66 -6.19 2.64
C SER A 112 20.48 -5.24 2.73
N SER A 113 20.54 -4.16 1.94
CA SER A 113 19.37 -3.30 1.78
C SER A 113 18.26 -4.15 1.14
N PRO A 114 17.02 -4.01 1.60
CA PRO A 114 15.90 -4.71 1.01
C PRO A 114 15.74 -4.33 -0.46
N LEU A 115 15.30 -5.29 -1.28
CA LEU A 115 14.95 -5.02 -2.67
C LEU A 115 13.66 -4.20 -2.73
N ASP A 116 13.71 -3.06 -3.40
CA ASP A 116 12.53 -2.22 -3.61
C ASP A 116 11.38 -3.01 -4.25
N GLY A 117 10.17 -2.79 -3.73
CA GLY A 117 8.96 -3.47 -4.19
C GLY A 117 8.79 -4.91 -3.73
N ARG A 118 9.77 -5.52 -3.03
CA ARG A 118 9.69 -6.90 -2.53
C ARG A 118 9.60 -7.03 -1.01
N SER A 119 9.80 -5.93 -0.28
CA SER A 119 9.77 -5.88 1.18
C SER A 119 8.74 -4.88 1.66
N MET A 120 7.93 -5.26 2.64
CA MET A 120 7.02 -4.33 3.31
C MET A 120 7.80 -3.09 3.76
N ALA A 121 7.19 -1.92 3.61
CA ALA A 121 7.76 -0.68 4.12
C ALA A 121 6.72 0.17 4.83
N VAL A 122 7.12 0.78 5.93
CA VAL A 122 6.43 1.93 6.50
C VAL A 122 6.98 3.18 5.81
N ASN A 123 6.10 4.02 5.31
CA ASN A 123 6.44 5.28 4.67
C ASN A 123 5.87 6.41 5.52
N ILE A 124 6.70 7.35 5.93
CA ILE A 124 6.31 8.54 6.69
C ILE A 124 6.52 9.73 5.76
N GLU A 125 5.43 10.27 5.24
CA GLU A 125 5.41 11.34 4.25
C GLU A 125 5.16 12.69 4.93
N PHE A 126 6.04 13.66 4.65
CA PHE A 126 6.01 15.00 5.19
C PHE A 126 5.53 16.01 4.13
N SER A 127 4.95 17.13 4.57
CA SER A 127 4.40 18.19 3.71
C SER A 127 5.38 18.82 2.72
N ARG A 128 6.68 18.68 2.94
CA ARG A 128 7.74 19.13 2.02
C ARG A 128 8.18 18.06 1.02
N LYS A 129 7.33 17.06 0.74
CA LYS A 129 7.62 15.91 -0.13
C LYS A 129 8.85 15.08 0.30
N ARG A 130 9.23 15.17 1.59
CA ARG A 130 10.22 14.28 2.18
C ARG A 130 9.50 13.00 2.62
N ILE A 131 10.06 11.85 2.29
CA ILE A 131 9.52 10.55 2.72
C ILE A 131 10.63 9.82 3.47
N ILE A 132 10.33 9.37 4.69
CA ILE A 132 11.17 8.42 5.41
C ILE A 132 10.61 7.02 5.15
N VAL A 133 11.47 6.11 4.74
CA VAL A 133 11.09 4.72 4.43
C VAL A 133 11.79 3.80 5.41
N ILE A 134 11.02 2.91 6.03
CA ILE A 134 11.52 1.93 7.01
C ILE A 134 11.14 0.55 6.52
N ARG A 135 12.13 -0.33 6.41
CA ARG A 135 11.96 -1.71 5.95
C ARG A 135 12.73 -2.65 6.88
N PRO A 136 12.36 -3.94 6.98
CA PRO A 136 13.26 -4.95 7.53
C PRO A 136 14.61 -4.92 6.81
N ALA A 137 15.71 -5.10 7.55
CA ALA A 137 17.01 -5.41 6.94
C ALA A 137 17.04 -6.91 6.58
N TRP A 138 17.82 -7.27 5.57
CA TRP A 138 17.89 -8.65 5.08
C TRP A 138 19.31 -9.18 5.17
N THR A 139 19.47 -10.51 5.17
CA THR A 139 20.70 -11.16 4.74
C THR A 139 20.39 -11.95 3.48
N CYS A 140 21.30 -11.91 2.51
CA CYS A 140 21.14 -12.60 1.24
C CYS A 140 22.32 -13.53 1.00
N ASP A 141 22.02 -14.80 0.77
CA ASP A 141 22.99 -15.81 0.38
C ASP A 141 22.83 -16.06 -1.13
N SER A 142 23.93 -15.98 -1.88
CA SER A 142 23.94 -16.25 -3.32
C SER A 142 24.82 -17.45 -3.61
N ASN A 143 24.22 -18.49 -4.20
CA ASN A 143 24.92 -19.71 -4.60
C ASN A 143 24.88 -19.83 -6.11
N LYS A 144 25.97 -20.35 -6.71
CA LYS A 144 26.05 -20.63 -8.14
C LYS A 144 26.00 -22.15 -8.33
N ASP A 145 25.05 -22.64 -9.13
CA ASP A 145 24.94 -24.07 -9.41
C ASP A 145 26.03 -24.53 -10.41
N SER A 146 26.10 -25.84 -10.64
CA SER A 146 27.08 -26.47 -11.56
C SER A 146 26.89 -26.08 -13.03
N GLN A 147 25.74 -25.49 -13.38
CA GLN A 147 25.43 -24.98 -14.72
C GLN A 147 25.75 -23.48 -14.84
N GLY A 148 26.13 -22.85 -13.74
CA GLY A 148 26.49 -21.44 -13.67
C GLY A 148 25.32 -20.51 -13.37
N ASN A 149 24.12 -21.02 -13.06
CA ASN A 149 22.99 -20.20 -12.65
C ASN A 149 23.18 -19.73 -11.20
N THR A 150 22.87 -18.47 -10.93
CA THR A 150 22.94 -17.91 -9.59
C THR A 150 21.56 -17.93 -8.95
N THR A 151 21.44 -18.53 -7.77
CA THR A 151 20.24 -18.48 -6.94
C THR A 151 20.54 -17.63 -5.71
N THR A 152 19.74 -16.59 -5.50
CA THR A 152 19.83 -15.73 -4.31
C THR A 152 18.64 -15.98 -3.41
N SER A 153 18.91 -16.32 -2.16
CA SER A 153 17.90 -16.45 -1.10
C SER A 153 18.11 -15.34 -0.08
N CYS A 154 17.08 -14.58 0.21
CA CYS A 154 17.15 -13.50 1.19
C CYS A 154 16.14 -13.74 2.31
N LYS A 155 16.52 -13.43 3.55
CA LYS A 155 15.64 -13.47 4.72
C LYS A 155 15.77 -12.19 5.55
N PRO A 156 14.68 -11.69 6.15
CA PRO A 156 14.77 -10.58 7.09
C PRO A 156 15.62 -10.97 8.31
N VAL A 157 16.35 -10.01 8.87
CA VAL A 157 17.14 -10.18 10.09
C VAL A 157 16.37 -9.56 11.26
N ASP A 158 16.09 -10.37 12.27
CA ASP A 158 15.31 -9.94 13.42
C ASP A 158 15.91 -8.70 14.11
N ASN A 159 15.03 -7.78 14.51
CA ASN A 159 15.37 -6.52 15.17
C ASN A 159 16.31 -5.61 14.37
N ARG A 160 16.48 -5.85 13.06
CA ARG A 160 17.27 -5.02 12.17
C ARG A 160 16.38 -4.40 11.11
N VAL A 161 16.53 -3.10 10.93
CA VAL A 161 15.80 -2.31 9.93
C VAL A 161 16.77 -1.54 9.05
N TRP A 162 16.30 -1.21 7.87
CA TRP A 162 16.91 -0.25 6.97
C TRP A 162 16.02 0.99 6.92
N ILE A 163 16.63 2.15 7.10
CA ILE A 163 15.94 3.45 7.17
C ILE A 163 16.51 4.36 6.09
N GLU A 164 15.65 4.91 5.23
CA GLU A 164 15.99 5.86 4.17
C GLU A 164 15.21 7.17 4.34
N GLY A 165 15.68 8.24 3.69
CA GLY A 165 15.01 9.54 3.68
C GLY A 165 15.40 10.43 4.84
N THR A 166 16.52 10.11 5.49
CA THR A 166 17.15 10.95 6.53
C THR A 166 18.23 11.85 5.93
N ALA A 167 18.61 12.91 6.65
CA ALA A 167 19.58 13.88 6.17
C ALA A 167 20.97 13.27 5.91
N ASP A 168 21.33 12.22 6.67
CA ASP A 168 22.62 11.53 6.57
C ASP A 168 22.62 10.38 5.54
N GLY A 169 21.56 10.26 4.74
CA GLY A 169 21.37 9.16 3.80
C GLY A 169 20.75 7.90 4.44
N PRO A 170 20.68 6.80 3.67
CA PRO A 170 20.15 5.52 4.15
C PRO A 170 21.12 4.82 5.10
N TYR A 171 20.60 4.13 6.11
CA TYR A 171 21.42 3.40 7.08
C TYR A 171 20.71 2.17 7.66
N PHE A 172 21.48 1.24 8.21
CA PHE A 172 20.97 0.12 9.00
C PHE A 172 20.89 0.49 10.46
N ALA A 173 19.86 -0.01 11.14
CA ALA A 173 19.68 0.20 12.56
C ALA A 173 19.16 -1.04 13.29
N GLU A 174 19.48 -1.09 14.58
CA GLU A 174 18.93 -2.01 15.55
C GLU A 174 17.71 -1.39 16.22
N SER A 175 16.54 -1.98 15.97
CA SER A 175 15.29 -1.62 16.64
C SER A 175 14.27 -2.76 16.51
N GLY A 176 14.03 -3.47 17.62
CA GLY A 176 13.02 -4.52 17.66
C GLY A 176 11.59 -3.99 17.50
N GLN A 177 11.33 -2.77 17.98
CA GLN A 177 10.03 -2.12 17.84
C GLN A 177 9.72 -1.79 16.37
N LEU A 178 10.65 -1.13 15.66
CA LEU A 178 10.45 -0.83 14.24
C LEU A 178 10.34 -2.10 13.41
N TYR A 179 11.20 -3.09 13.65
CA TYR A 179 11.15 -4.37 12.96
C TYR A 179 9.79 -5.08 13.14
N SER A 180 9.31 -5.17 14.39
CA SER A 180 8.02 -5.80 14.69
C SER A 180 6.86 -5.04 14.06
N PHE A 181 6.92 -3.70 14.11
CA PHE A 181 5.91 -2.83 13.52
C PHE A 181 5.81 -3.00 12.01
N VAL A 182 6.91 -2.83 11.26
CA VAL A 182 6.91 -2.96 9.79
C VAL A 182 6.53 -4.37 9.32
N SER A 183 6.86 -5.40 10.10
CA SER A 183 6.59 -6.78 9.74
C SER A 183 5.11 -7.14 9.86
N LYS A 184 4.48 -6.83 11.00
CA LYS A 184 3.06 -7.17 11.28
C LYS A 184 2.35 -6.22 12.23
N GLY A 185 3.07 -5.61 13.18
CA GLY A 185 2.47 -4.76 14.21
C GLY A 185 1.73 -3.53 13.66
N TYR A 186 2.01 -3.13 12.42
CA TYR A 186 1.29 -2.07 11.73
C TYR A 186 -0.21 -2.34 11.61
N LEU A 187 -0.65 -3.60 11.54
CA LEU A 187 -2.06 -3.95 11.30
C LEU A 187 -3.00 -3.45 12.40
N ASP A 188 -2.49 -3.30 13.62
CA ASP A 188 -3.25 -2.78 14.76
C ASP A 188 -3.53 -1.27 14.62
N TRP A 189 -2.69 -0.57 13.86
CA TRP A 189 -2.76 0.89 13.71
C TRP A 189 -3.28 1.31 12.33
N MET A 190 -2.92 0.55 11.30
CA MET A 190 -3.17 0.76 9.88
C MET A 190 -3.71 -0.55 9.27
N PRO A 191 -4.94 -0.97 9.62
CA PRO A 191 -5.49 -2.22 9.14
C PRO A 191 -5.57 -2.24 7.61
N ASN A 192 -5.39 -3.42 7.04
CA ASN A 192 -5.62 -3.64 5.61
C ASN A 192 -7.14 -3.61 5.35
N VAL A 193 -7.58 -2.71 4.47
CA VAL A 193 -8.98 -2.53 4.08
C VAL A 193 -9.14 -2.70 2.57
N LYS A 194 -10.36 -3.02 2.12
CA LYS A 194 -10.65 -2.95 0.69
C LYS A 194 -10.49 -1.50 0.21
N PRO A 195 -9.82 -1.26 -0.93
CA PRO A 195 -9.62 0.09 -1.46
C PRO A 195 -10.95 0.77 -1.86
N TYR A 196 -11.95 -0.03 -2.23
CA TYR A 196 -13.28 0.46 -2.59
C TYR A 196 -14.36 -0.58 -2.32
N GLU A 197 -15.59 -0.09 -2.24
CA GLU A 197 -16.84 -0.86 -2.23
C GLU A 197 -17.76 -0.21 -3.27
N ALA A 198 -18.03 -0.92 -4.36
CA ALA A 198 -18.87 -0.46 -5.47
C ALA A 198 -19.92 -1.53 -5.79
N PRO A 199 -21.13 -1.14 -6.22
CA PRO A 199 -22.16 -2.09 -6.62
C PRO A 199 -21.73 -2.83 -7.88
N SER A 200 -21.88 -4.16 -7.87
CA SER A 200 -21.67 -5.01 -9.05
C SER A 200 -22.85 -4.98 -10.02
N GLN A 201 -24.00 -4.46 -9.58
CA GLN A 201 -25.20 -4.29 -10.40
C GLN A 201 -25.96 -3.04 -9.94
N VAL A 202 -26.43 -2.23 -10.90
CA VAL A 202 -27.22 -1.02 -10.64
C VAL A 202 -28.32 -0.93 -11.69
N ALA A 203 -29.56 -0.63 -11.27
CA ALA A 203 -30.62 -0.36 -12.24
C ALA A 203 -30.45 1.04 -12.85
N VAL A 204 -30.76 1.19 -14.13
CA VAL A 204 -30.80 2.49 -14.77
C VAL A 204 -31.84 3.35 -14.03
N GLY A 205 -31.52 4.60 -13.70
CA GLY A 205 -32.36 5.47 -12.86
C GLY A 205 -32.23 5.28 -11.36
N ALA A 206 -31.61 4.20 -10.89
CA ALA A 206 -31.49 3.92 -9.47
C ALA A 206 -30.34 4.73 -8.82
N PRO A 207 -30.45 5.02 -7.51
CA PRO A 207 -29.34 5.57 -6.76
C PRO A 207 -28.20 4.55 -6.64
N PHE A 208 -26.97 5.05 -6.50
CA PHE A 208 -25.80 4.23 -6.21
C PHE A 208 -24.88 4.95 -5.21
N THR A 209 -24.06 4.13 -4.54
CA THR A 209 -23.01 4.61 -3.64
C THR A 209 -21.72 3.86 -3.94
N ILE A 210 -20.61 4.57 -4.04
CA ILE A 210 -19.26 4.01 -4.07
C ILE A 210 -18.48 4.59 -2.90
N LEU A 211 -17.89 3.71 -2.10
CA LEU A 211 -17.01 4.09 -1.00
C LEU A 211 -15.58 3.75 -1.39
N GLY A 212 -14.62 4.57 -0.99
CA GLY A 212 -13.21 4.18 -1.07
C GLY A 212 -12.37 4.68 0.08
N ARG A 213 -11.24 4.01 0.24
CA ARG A 213 -10.33 4.11 1.39
C ARG A 213 -8.88 4.05 0.93
N GLY A 214 -7.97 4.59 1.75
CA GLY A 214 -6.54 4.55 1.51
C GLY A 214 -6.04 5.45 0.37
N ALA A 215 -6.85 6.40 -0.10
CA ALA A 215 -6.39 7.39 -1.07
C ALA A 215 -5.38 8.35 -0.40
N ARG A 216 -4.28 8.68 -1.10
CA ARG A 216 -3.26 9.64 -0.61
C ARG A 216 -3.19 10.89 -1.49
N THR A 217 -4.34 11.25 -2.04
CA THR A 217 -4.54 12.42 -2.89
C THR A 217 -5.69 13.25 -2.32
N GLU A 218 -5.82 14.50 -2.78
CA GLU A 218 -6.93 15.36 -2.38
C GLU A 218 -8.25 14.97 -3.07
N HIS A 219 -8.15 14.31 -4.21
CA HIS A 219 -9.30 13.93 -5.03
C HIS A 219 -9.08 12.57 -5.67
N VAL A 220 -10.18 11.86 -5.91
CA VAL A 220 -10.25 10.69 -6.78
C VAL A 220 -11.17 10.98 -7.96
N THR A 221 -10.93 10.31 -9.09
CA THR A 221 -11.83 10.36 -10.24
C THR A 221 -12.47 9.00 -10.41
N VAL A 222 -13.80 8.95 -10.45
CA VAL A 222 -14.57 7.74 -10.72
C VAL A 222 -15.26 7.92 -12.06
N ALA A 223 -15.07 6.96 -12.96
CA ALA A 223 -15.70 6.94 -14.27
C ALA A 223 -16.47 5.64 -14.48
N LEU A 224 -17.58 5.72 -15.21
CA LEU A 224 -18.31 4.58 -15.74
C LEU A 224 -17.92 4.39 -17.20
N MET A 225 -17.34 3.23 -17.50
CA MET A 225 -16.80 2.87 -18.81
C MET A 225 -17.65 1.79 -19.46
N LYS A 226 -17.79 1.85 -20.79
CA LYS A 226 -18.30 0.76 -21.62
C LYS A 226 -17.33 0.53 -22.77
N GLY A 227 -16.52 -0.53 -22.66
CA GLY A 227 -15.31 -0.66 -23.48
C GLY A 227 -14.39 0.56 -23.29
N ASP A 228 -13.96 1.17 -24.39
CA ASP A 228 -13.09 2.35 -24.36
C ASP A 228 -13.84 3.68 -24.18
N SER A 229 -15.18 3.66 -24.10
CA SER A 229 -16.00 4.87 -24.00
C SER A 229 -16.32 5.22 -22.56
N THR A 230 -16.02 6.45 -22.16
CA THR A 230 -16.46 7.03 -20.88
C THR A 230 -17.90 7.49 -21.01
N LEU A 231 -18.82 6.81 -20.32
CA LEU A 231 -20.24 7.18 -20.28
C LEU A 231 -20.50 8.32 -19.29
N TRP A 232 -19.74 8.33 -18.20
CA TRP A 232 -19.89 9.29 -17.11
C TRP A 232 -18.59 9.34 -16.30
N ALA A 233 -18.27 10.50 -15.72
CA ALA A 233 -17.15 10.64 -14.80
C ALA A 233 -17.40 11.76 -13.79
N GLN A 234 -16.90 11.57 -12.57
CA GLN A 234 -16.96 12.56 -11.50
C GLN A 234 -15.69 12.54 -10.66
N THR A 235 -15.24 13.73 -10.28
CA THR A 235 -14.17 13.92 -9.30
C THR A 235 -14.78 14.09 -7.90
N VAL A 236 -14.21 13.39 -6.93
CA VAL A 236 -14.73 13.29 -5.55
C VAL A 236 -13.62 13.71 -4.59
N PRO A 237 -13.90 14.63 -3.64
CA PRO A 237 -12.91 15.01 -2.65
C PRO A 237 -12.60 13.85 -1.71
N VAL A 238 -11.33 13.73 -1.33
CA VAL A 238 -10.83 12.78 -0.35
C VAL A 238 -10.66 13.51 0.97
N LYS A 239 -11.21 12.93 2.03
CA LYS A 239 -11.02 13.38 3.39
C LYS A 239 -10.31 12.29 4.16
N GLU A 240 -9.08 12.58 4.61
CA GLU A 240 -8.33 11.67 5.49
C GLU A 240 -8.13 10.26 4.88
N GLY A 241 -7.97 10.22 3.56
CA GLY A 241 -7.81 9.00 2.78
C GLY A 241 -9.09 8.22 2.51
N GLU A 242 -10.24 8.73 2.93
CA GLU A 242 -11.55 8.18 2.63
C GLU A 242 -12.32 9.09 1.66
N TRP A 243 -13.20 8.50 0.85
CA TRP A 243 -14.07 9.23 -0.05
C TRP A 243 -15.38 8.46 -0.25
N ARG A 244 -16.44 9.22 -0.55
CA ARG A 244 -17.77 8.69 -0.82
C ARG A 244 -18.35 9.41 -2.02
N LEU A 245 -18.79 8.62 -2.98
CA LEU A 245 -19.54 9.07 -4.15
C LEU A 245 -20.96 8.55 -4.04
N GLU A 246 -21.90 9.47 -4.12
CA GLU A 246 -23.33 9.14 -4.21
C GLU A 246 -23.88 9.81 -5.45
N GLY A 247 -24.76 9.10 -6.13
CA GLY A 247 -25.37 9.61 -7.35
C GLY A 247 -26.57 8.79 -7.76
N GLN A 248 -27.13 9.17 -8.90
CA GLN A 248 -28.21 8.47 -9.55
C GLN A 248 -27.77 8.08 -10.95
N MET A 249 -28.00 6.83 -11.33
CA MET A 249 -27.66 6.36 -12.67
C MET A 249 -28.60 7.00 -13.69
N SER A 250 -28.08 7.56 -14.78
CA SER A 250 -28.93 8.21 -15.79
C SER A 250 -29.80 7.19 -16.53
N ASP A 251 -31.11 7.46 -16.61
CA ASP A 251 -32.14 6.70 -17.37
C ASP A 251 -31.80 6.49 -18.85
N GLN A 252 -30.87 7.28 -19.38
CA GLN A 252 -30.47 7.25 -20.79
C GLN A 252 -29.32 6.27 -21.06
N LEU A 253 -28.74 5.66 -20.02
CA LEU A 253 -27.61 4.76 -20.18
C LEU A 253 -28.06 3.39 -20.69
N PRO A 254 -27.34 2.80 -21.66
CA PRO A 254 -27.69 1.49 -22.18
C PRO A 254 -27.38 0.40 -21.15
N ALA A 255 -28.36 -0.47 -20.89
CA ALA A 255 -28.15 -1.67 -20.08
C ALA A 255 -27.00 -2.55 -20.63
N GLY A 256 -26.44 -3.38 -19.76
CA GLY A 256 -25.36 -4.32 -20.06
C GLY A 256 -24.14 -4.15 -19.17
N ASP A 257 -23.05 -4.84 -19.54
CA ASP A 257 -21.81 -4.86 -18.78
C ASP A 257 -21.01 -3.57 -19.00
N CYS A 258 -20.55 -2.99 -17.89
CA CYS A 258 -19.77 -1.77 -17.80
C CYS A 258 -18.66 -1.96 -16.75
N GLU A 259 -17.80 -0.96 -16.59
CA GLU A 259 -16.73 -0.95 -15.59
C GLU A 259 -16.71 0.39 -14.84
N TRP A 260 -16.63 0.33 -13.51
CA TRP A 260 -16.17 1.45 -12.70
C TRP A 260 -14.66 1.55 -12.79
N LYS A 261 -14.17 2.64 -13.38
CA LYS A 261 -12.75 2.99 -13.39
C LYS A 261 -12.50 4.01 -12.29
N ILE A 262 -11.80 3.60 -11.24
CA ILE A 262 -11.50 4.42 -10.06
C ILE A 262 -10.02 4.80 -10.12
N ASP A 263 -9.73 6.07 -10.37
CA ASP A 263 -8.39 6.62 -10.37
C ASP A 263 -8.12 7.42 -9.09
N THR A 264 -7.14 6.95 -8.32
CA THR A 264 -6.68 7.59 -7.09
C THR A 264 -5.49 8.51 -7.31
N GLY A 265 -5.07 8.75 -8.56
CA GLY A 265 -3.86 9.49 -8.92
C GLY A 265 -2.55 8.71 -8.72
N ILE A 266 -2.57 7.65 -7.92
CA ILE A 266 -1.44 6.75 -7.66
C ILE A 266 -1.70 5.37 -8.25
N THR A 267 -2.95 4.92 -8.22
CA THR A 267 -3.37 3.62 -8.71
C THR A 267 -4.75 3.74 -9.33
N THR A 268 -4.95 2.98 -10.40
CA THR A 268 -6.25 2.85 -11.07
C THR A 268 -6.81 1.45 -10.84
N PHE A 269 -8.08 1.38 -10.48
CA PHE A 269 -8.82 0.13 -10.31
C PHE A 269 -9.93 0.04 -11.35
N GLY A 270 -10.15 -1.15 -11.91
CA GLY A 270 -11.30 -1.49 -12.74
C GLY A 270 -12.22 -2.46 -12.00
N VAL A 271 -13.52 -2.16 -11.96
CA VAL A 271 -14.53 -2.97 -11.27
C VAL A 271 -15.72 -3.20 -12.18
N GLY A 272 -16.01 -4.46 -12.54
CA GLY A 272 -17.18 -4.77 -13.35
C GLY A 272 -18.49 -4.36 -12.67
N VAL A 273 -19.41 -3.76 -13.44
CA VAL A 273 -20.76 -3.43 -13.01
C VAL A 273 -21.75 -3.73 -14.13
N LYS A 274 -22.88 -4.34 -13.79
CA LYS A 274 -23.97 -4.59 -14.73
C LYS A 274 -25.07 -3.54 -14.58
N LEU A 275 -25.35 -2.80 -15.64
CA LEU A 275 -26.51 -1.92 -15.70
C LEU A 275 -27.75 -2.73 -16.11
N VAL A 276 -28.81 -2.68 -15.31
CA VAL A 276 -30.08 -3.38 -15.59
C VAL A 276 -31.20 -2.39 -15.82
N ALA A 277 -32.09 -2.70 -16.76
CA ALA A 277 -33.29 -1.90 -17.00
C ALA A 277 -34.29 -2.00 -15.85
#